data_AF-A0A7J3X9E5-F1
#
_entry.id   AF-A0A7J3X9E5-F1
#
_cell.length_a   1.000
_cell.length_b   1.000
_cell.length_c   1.000
_cell.angle_alpha   90.00
_cell.angle_beta   90.00
_cell.angle_gamma   90.00
#
_symmetry.space_group_name_H-M   'P 1'
#
loop_
_entity.id
_entity.type
_entity.pdbx_description
1 polymer ?
#
loop_
_entity_poly.entity_id
_entity_poly.type
_entity_poly.pdbx_seq_one_letter_code
_entity_poly.pdbx_strand_id
1 'polypeptide(L)'
;MQSADSLEDVRAEKERIRRTVWRALLEQGVARPPFPIEGRIPNFAGAERAAQRLVSERVFQEAEVVFCNPDSPQRPVREAVLRHGKLLVMASPRLRSGFIVLDPERIDPRRYSDAATIRGAFLYGELKRDDVPPIDLKVAGSVAVD
;
A
#
# COMPACT_ATOMS: atom_id res chain seq x y z
N MET A 1 15.96 17.90 -28.69
CA MET A 1 16.44 16.54 -28.99
C MET A 1 17.11 15.91 -27.77
N GLN A 2 18.11 16.55 -27.15
CA GLN A 2 18.80 16.06 -25.92
C GLN A 2 17.91 15.80 -24.69
N SER A 3 16.79 16.52 -24.53
CA SER A 3 15.89 16.35 -23.37
C SER A 3 15.00 15.11 -23.46
N ALA A 4 14.65 14.65 -24.67
CA ALA A 4 13.82 13.46 -24.87
C ALA A 4 14.64 12.18 -24.63
N ASP A 5 15.87 12.13 -25.15
CA ASP A 5 16.81 11.02 -24.93
C ASP A 5 17.08 10.80 -23.44
N SER A 6 17.29 11.88 -22.67
CA SER A 6 17.52 11.79 -21.23
C SER A 6 16.34 11.23 -20.42
N LEU A 7 15.10 11.43 -20.88
CA LEU A 7 13.91 10.90 -20.22
C LEU A 7 13.69 9.43 -20.58
N GLU A 8 14.02 9.03 -21.80
CA GLU A 8 14.02 7.63 -22.22
C GLU A 8 15.07 6.82 -21.44
N ASP A 9 16.26 7.37 -21.25
CA ASP A 9 17.32 6.77 -20.43
C ASP A 9 16.86 6.55 -18.98
N VAL A 10 16.23 7.56 -18.36
CA VAL A 10 15.67 7.44 -17.00
C VAL A 10 14.58 6.38 -16.93
N ARG A 11 13.72 6.28 -17.95
CA ARG A 11 12.65 5.28 -17.98
C ARG A 11 13.21 3.88 -18.14
N ALA A 12 14.21 3.70 -19.01
CA ALA A 12 14.90 2.44 -19.22
C ALA A 12 15.62 2.00 -17.94
N GLU A 13 16.29 2.91 -17.24
CA GLU A 13 16.99 2.60 -16.01
C GLU A 13 16.04 2.22 -14.87
N LYS A 14 14.93 2.97 -14.70
CA LYS A 14 13.88 2.59 -13.73
C LYS A 14 13.31 1.21 -14.03
N GLU A 15 13.10 0.88 -15.29
CA GLU A 15 12.61 -0.43 -15.69
C GLU A 15 13.63 -1.54 -15.45
N ARG A 16 14.91 -1.28 -15.72
CA ARG A 16 16.03 -2.18 -15.40
C ARG A 16 16.04 -2.51 -13.91
N ILE A 17 15.95 -1.50 -13.05
CA ILE A 17 15.91 -1.66 -11.59
C ILE A 17 14.70 -2.51 -11.16
N ARG A 18 13.49 -2.21 -11.67
CA ARG A 18 12.30 -3.01 -11.34
C ARG A 18 12.47 -4.47 -11.71
N ARG A 19 13.01 -4.76 -12.90
CA ARG A 19 13.27 -6.13 -13.36
C ARG A 19 14.28 -6.84 -12.49
N THR A 20 15.36 -6.17 -12.07
CA THR A 20 16.34 -6.73 -11.14
C THR A 20 15.67 -7.13 -9.82
N VAL A 21 14.81 -6.27 -9.25
CA VAL A 21 14.11 -6.59 -7.99
C VAL A 21 13.09 -7.72 -8.17
N TRP A 22 12.24 -7.66 -9.20
CA TRP A 22 11.26 -8.73 -9.46
C TRP A 22 11.95 -10.09 -9.63
N ARG A 23 13.04 -10.13 -10.41
CA ARG A 23 13.84 -11.34 -10.60
C ARG A 23 14.42 -11.84 -9.28
N ALA A 24 15.02 -10.97 -8.47
CA ALA A 24 15.60 -11.35 -7.19
C ALA A 24 14.55 -11.95 -6.24
N LEU A 25 13.35 -11.37 -6.15
CA LEU A 25 12.28 -11.89 -5.30
C LEU A 25 11.80 -13.29 -5.73
N LEU A 26 11.76 -13.56 -7.05
CA LEU A 26 11.41 -14.86 -7.61
C LEU A 26 12.52 -15.89 -7.37
N GLU A 27 13.78 -15.55 -7.69
CA GLU A 27 14.94 -16.44 -7.53
C GLU A 27 15.19 -16.83 -6.08
N GLN A 28 14.94 -15.91 -5.14
CA GLN A 28 15.03 -16.18 -3.70
C GLN A 28 13.82 -16.91 -3.13
N GLY A 29 12.77 -17.16 -3.92
CA GLY A 29 11.55 -17.84 -3.48
C GLY A 29 10.73 -17.06 -2.44
N VAL A 30 10.93 -15.74 -2.35
CA VAL A 30 10.24 -14.88 -1.38
C VAL A 30 9.04 -14.15 -1.97
N ALA A 31 8.87 -14.14 -3.30
CA ALA A 31 7.68 -13.58 -3.93
C ALA A 31 6.40 -14.30 -3.46
N ARG A 32 5.34 -13.54 -3.19
CA ARG A 32 4.03 -14.06 -2.77
C ARG A 32 2.95 -13.66 -3.76
N PRO A 33 1.81 -14.38 -3.80
CA PRO A 33 0.64 -13.97 -4.55
C PRO A 33 0.19 -12.53 -4.21
N PRO A 34 -0.40 -11.81 -5.16
CA PRO A 34 -0.82 -12.27 -6.49
C PRO A 34 0.30 -12.28 -7.54
N PHE A 35 0.37 -13.35 -8.33
CA PHE A 35 1.24 -13.47 -9.51
C PHE A 35 0.50 -13.08 -10.81
N PRO A 36 1.21 -12.69 -11.89
CA PRO A 36 2.65 -12.36 -11.94
C PRO A 36 2.97 -11.08 -11.15
N ILE A 37 4.22 -10.93 -10.69
CA ILE A 37 4.62 -9.77 -9.89
C ILE A 37 5.13 -8.60 -10.74
N GLU A 38 5.53 -8.87 -11.98
CA GLU A 38 6.00 -7.90 -12.94
C GLU A 38 4.91 -6.88 -13.28
N GLY A 39 5.30 -5.62 -13.38
CA GLY A 39 4.38 -4.50 -13.56
C GLY A 39 3.58 -4.14 -12.30
N ARG A 40 3.90 -4.72 -11.14
CA ARG A 40 3.22 -4.46 -9.85
C ARG A 40 4.22 -4.11 -8.75
N ILE A 41 3.70 -3.60 -7.64
CA ILE A 41 4.42 -3.57 -6.36
C ILE A 41 4.33 -4.99 -5.78
N PRO A 42 5.44 -5.76 -5.74
CA PRO A 42 5.39 -7.19 -5.47
C PRO A 42 5.05 -7.48 -4.02
N ASN A 43 4.21 -8.48 -3.78
CA ASN A 43 4.07 -9.05 -2.44
C ASN A 43 5.25 -9.99 -2.14
N PHE A 44 5.65 -10.07 -0.88
CA PHE A 44 6.84 -10.82 -0.48
C PHE A 44 6.76 -11.41 0.93
N ALA A 45 7.54 -12.46 1.17
CA ALA A 45 7.75 -13.04 2.47
C ALA A 45 8.52 -12.05 3.36
N GLY A 46 7.83 -11.50 4.36
CA GLY A 46 8.36 -10.43 5.21
C GLY A 46 7.53 -9.16 5.21
N ALA A 47 6.48 -9.06 4.39
CA ALA A 47 5.57 -7.91 4.39
C ALA A 47 4.96 -7.64 5.77
N GLU A 48 4.62 -8.68 6.53
CA GLU A 48 4.11 -8.54 7.90
C GLU A 48 5.17 -7.96 8.85
N ARG A 49 6.42 -8.43 8.73
CA ARG A 49 7.54 -7.91 9.55
C ARG A 49 7.87 -6.47 9.18
N ALA A 50 7.79 -6.11 7.90
CA ALA A 50 7.96 -4.74 7.44
C ALA A 50 6.87 -3.81 8.03
N ALA A 51 5.62 -4.25 8.03
CA ALA A 51 4.53 -3.52 8.66
C ALA A 51 4.74 -3.33 10.18
N GLN A 52 5.20 -4.36 10.89
CA GLN A 52 5.53 -4.26 12.33
C GLN A 52 6.62 -3.22 12.62
N ARG A 53 7.64 -3.11 11.75
CA ARG A 53 8.66 -2.07 11.86
C ARG A 53 8.04 -0.68 11.72
N LEU A 54 7.23 -0.46 10.69
CA LEU A 54 6.51 0.81 10.50
C LEU A 54 5.65 1.15 11.72
N VAL A 55 4.90 0.18 12.25
CA VAL A 55 4.08 0.39 13.44
C VAL A 55 4.91 0.86 14.62
N SER A 56 6.16 0.42 14.75
CA SER A 56 7.03 0.81 15.87
C SER A 56 7.60 2.23 15.73
N GLU A 57 7.48 2.87 14.56
CA GLU A 57 8.00 4.21 14.33
C GLU A 57 7.11 5.28 14.95
N ARG A 58 7.74 6.35 15.47
CA ARG A 58 7.05 7.48 16.08
C ARG A 58 6.03 8.13 15.14
N VAL A 59 6.38 8.26 13.86
CA VAL A 59 5.48 8.84 12.84
C VAL A 59 4.19 8.04 12.67
N PHE A 60 4.22 6.73 12.88
CA PHE A 60 3.01 5.92 12.86
C PHE A 60 2.22 6.05 14.16
N GLN A 61 2.91 6.06 15.30
CA GLN A 61 2.28 6.16 16.61
C GLN A 61 1.50 7.47 16.77
N GLU A 62 2.06 8.58 16.27
CA GLU A 62 1.47 9.93 16.36
C GLU A 62 0.38 10.22 15.30
N ALA A 63 0.33 9.45 14.21
CA ALA A 63 -0.64 9.66 13.13
C ALA A 63 -2.02 9.11 13.49
N GLU A 64 -3.09 9.87 13.28
CA GLU A 64 -4.47 9.41 13.53
C GLU A 64 -5.19 9.03 12.24
N VAL A 65 -4.80 9.63 11.12
CA VAL A 65 -5.31 9.35 9.77
C VAL A 65 -4.18 8.86 8.87
N VAL A 66 -4.26 7.60 8.45
CA VAL A 66 -3.24 6.96 7.62
C VAL A 66 -3.79 6.65 6.24
N PHE A 67 -3.15 7.21 5.21
CA PHE A 67 -3.38 6.82 3.83
C PHE A 67 -2.52 5.61 3.47
N CYS A 68 -3.13 4.50 3.05
CA CYS A 68 -2.42 3.30 2.63
C CYS A 68 -3.09 2.65 1.41
N ASN A 69 -2.32 2.40 0.35
CA ASN A 69 -2.82 1.96 -0.94
C ASN A 69 -3.27 0.48 -0.94
N PRO A 70 -4.09 0.08 -1.94
CA PRO A 70 -4.68 -1.25 -1.99
C PRO A 70 -3.70 -2.39 -2.35
N ASP A 71 -2.42 -2.10 -2.58
CA ASP A 71 -1.41 -3.09 -2.96
C ASP A 71 -1.29 -4.22 -1.92
N SER A 72 -1.10 -5.45 -2.41
CA SER A 72 -1.02 -6.66 -1.58
C SER A 72 0.04 -6.62 -0.47
N PRO A 73 1.30 -6.17 -0.68
CA PRO A 73 2.28 -6.10 0.41
C PRO A 73 1.89 -5.11 1.53
N GLN A 74 0.99 -4.17 1.26
CA GLN A 74 0.55 -3.18 2.25
C GLN A 74 -0.69 -3.60 3.05
N ARG A 75 -1.30 -4.75 2.73
CA ARG A 75 -2.44 -5.26 3.51
C ARG A 75 -2.13 -5.36 5.02
N PRO A 76 -0.96 -5.86 5.47
CA PRO A 76 -0.65 -5.90 6.89
C PRO A 76 -0.59 -4.51 7.54
N VAL A 77 -0.17 -3.47 6.79
CA VAL A 77 -0.18 -2.08 7.28
C VAL A 77 -1.61 -1.59 7.45
N ARG A 78 -2.48 -1.80 6.45
CA ARG A 78 -3.91 -1.44 6.54
C ARG A 78 -4.61 -2.11 7.73
N GLU A 79 -4.34 -3.39 7.94
CA GLU A 79 -4.87 -4.11 9.11
C GLU A 79 -4.34 -3.53 10.43
N ALA A 80 -3.05 -3.18 10.48
CA ALA A 80 -2.45 -2.57 11.65
C ALA A 80 -3.04 -1.18 11.97
N VAL A 81 -3.31 -0.35 10.96
CA VAL A 81 -3.98 0.96 11.12
C VAL A 81 -5.31 0.77 11.86
N LEU A 82 -6.17 -0.12 11.38
CA LEU A 82 -7.47 -0.40 12.01
C LEU A 82 -7.31 -0.95 13.44
N ARG A 83 -6.36 -1.87 13.66
CA ARG A 83 -6.08 -2.45 14.98
C ARG A 83 -5.58 -1.43 16.00
N HIS A 84 -4.98 -0.33 15.57
CA HIS A 84 -4.53 0.76 16.44
C HIS A 84 -5.59 1.86 16.58
N GLY A 85 -6.83 1.64 16.13
CA GLY A 85 -7.91 2.61 16.27
C GLY A 85 -7.77 3.84 15.37
N LYS A 86 -6.95 3.77 14.33
CA LYS A 86 -6.65 4.89 13.42
C LYS A 86 -7.56 4.86 12.19
N LEU A 87 -7.91 6.02 11.65
CA LEU A 87 -8.67 6.11 10.40
C LEU A 87 -7.78 5.64 9.24
N LEU A 88 -8.31 4.73 8.42
CA LEU A 88 -7.64 4.27 7.21
C LEU A 88 -8.28 4.92 5.98
N VAL A 89 -7.46 5.62 5.19
CA VAL A 89 -7.85 6.12 3.88
C VAL A 89 -7.18 5.29 2.80
N MET A 90 -7.97 4.78 1.85
CA MET A 90 -7.47 3.98 0.74
C MET A 90 -7.97 4.54 -0.60
N ALA A 91 -7.10 4.60 -1.60
CA ALA A 91 -7.53 4.87 -2.97
C ALA A 91 -8.34 3.70 -3.54
N SER A 92 -9.46 3.98 -4.20
CA SER A 92 -10.14 2.97 -5.01
C SER A 92 -9.23 2.53 -6.19
N PRO A 93 -9.39 1.31 -6.73
CA PRO A 93 -8.59 0.85 -7.86
C PRO A 93 -8.63 1.84 -9.03
N ARG A 94 -7.45 2.36 -9.40
CA ARG A 94 -7.26 3.40 -10.43
C ARG A 94 -8.02 4.70 -10.14
N LEU A 95 -8.33 4.97 -8.88
CA LEU A 95 -9.07 6.15 -8.39
C LEU A 95 -10.47 6.34 -9.02
N ARG A 96 -11.05 5.32 -9.65
CA ARG A 96 -12.34 5.44 -10.38
C ARG A 96 -13.51 5.87 -9.52
N SER A 97 -13.49 5.54 -8.23
CA SER A 97 -14.56 5.83 -7.29
C SER A 97 -14.15 6.88 -6.26
N GLY A 98 -12.95 7.46 -6.36
CA GLY A 98 -12.35 8.30 -5.33
C GLY A 98 -11.65 7.47 -4.26
N PHE A 99 -11.90 7.81 -3.00
CA PHE A 99 -11.29 7.22 -1.81
C PHE A 99 -12.31 6.44 -0.99
N ILE A 100 -11.79 5.53 -0.17
CA ILE A 100 -12.56 4.74 0.77
C ILE A 100 -11.99 5.04 2.16
N VAL A 101 -12.84 5.53 3.06
CA VAL A 101 -12.48 5.84 4.44
C VAL A 101 -13.04 4.73 5.33
N LEU A 102 -12.16 4.06 6.08
CA LEU A 102 -12.54 3.07 7.06
C LEU A 102 -12.33 3.64 8.45
N ASP A 103 -13.42 3.65 9.21
CA ASP A 103 -13.44 4.04 10.60
C ASP A 103 -13.46 2.78 11.49
N PRO A 104 -12.40 2.53 12.28
CA PRO A 104 -12.33 1.34 13.11
C PRO A 104 -13.41 1.27 14.20
N GLU A 105 -14.01 2.41 14.60
CA GLU A 105 -15.12 2.43 15.58
C GLU A 105 -16.42 1.88 14.98
N ARG A 106 -16.56 1.92 13.66
CA ARG A 106 -17.75 1.45 12.93
C ARG A 106 -17.65 0.01 12.43
N ILE A 107 -16.54 -0.67 12.72
CA ILE A 107 -16.22 -2.00 12.19
C ILE A 107 -15.95 -2.96 13.35
N ASP A 108 -16.60 -4.13 13.37
CA ASP A 108 -16.28 -5.18 14.35
C ASP A 108 -14.78 -5.54 14.28
N PRO A 109 -14.00 -5.47 15.38
CA PRO A 109 -12.58 -5.79 15.40
C PRO A 109 -12.22 -7.18 14.82
N ARG A 110 -13.16 -8.14 14.87
CA ARG A 110 -13.00 -9.47 14.25
C ARG A 110 -12.99 -9.43 12.73
N ARG A 111 -13.38 -8.31 12.12
CA ARG A 111 -13.44 -8.07 10.67
C ARG A 111 -12.28 -7.24 10.14
N TYR A 112 -11.39 -6.70 10.98
CA TYR A 112 -10.29 -5.85 10.50
C TYR A 112 -9.39 -6.51 9.45
N SER A 113 -9.12 -7.81 9.56
CA SER A 113 -8.32 -8.51 8.54
C SER A 113 -9.03 -8.59 7.19
N ASP A 114 -10.36 -8.73 7.19
CA ASP A 114 -11.19 -8.70 5.98
C ASP A 114 -11.32 -7.27 5.44
N ALA A 115 -11.59 -6.30 6.31
CA ALA A 115 -11.71 -4.88 5.99
C ALA A 115 -10.43 -4.29 5.36
N ALA A 116 -9.26 -4.80 5.74
CA ALA A 116 -7.98 -4.42 5.16
C ALA A 116 -7.78 -4.92 3.71
N THR A 117 -8.66 -5.78 3.17
CA THR A 117 -8.64 -6.19 1.76
C THR A 117 -9.30 -5.14 0.87
N ILE A 118 -9.08 -5.22 -0.46
CA ILE A 118 -9.78 -4.32 -1.41
C ILE A 118 -11.29 -4.51 -1.30
N ARG A 119 -11.77 -5.76 -1.32
CA ARG A 119 -13.20 -6.07 -1.23
C ARG A 119 -13.79 -5.64 0.10
N GLY A 120 -13.12 -5.94 1.20
CA GLY A 120 -13.57 -5.56 2.54
C GLY A 120 -13.63 -4.04 2.71
N ALA A 121 -12.66 -3.30 2.18
CA ALA A 121 -12.71 -1.84 2.23
C ALA A 121 -14.00 -1.28 1.59
N PHE A 122 -14.44 -1.81 0.45
CA PHE A 122 -15.71 -1.41 -0.16
C PHE A 122 -16.95 -1.84 0.66
N LEU A 123 -16.83 -2.88 1.49
CA LEU A 123 -17.94 -3.40 2.30
C LEU A 123 -18.10 -2.65 3.62
N TYR A 124 -16.98 -2.32 4.28
CA TYR A 124 -16.97 -1.75 5.63
C TYR A 124 -16.61 -0.26 5.65
N GLY A 125 -16.06 0.27 4.57
CA GLY A 125 -15.68 1.67 4.44
C GLY A 125 -16.74 2.52 3.75
N GLU A 126 -16.56 3.83 3.83
CA GLU A 126 -17.39 4.84 3.20
C GLU A 126 -16.68 5.41 1.97
N LEU A 127 -17.37 5.47 0.83
CA LEU A 127 -16.82 6.03 -0.40
C LEU A 127 -16.89 7.56 -0.37
N LYS A 128 -15.74 8.22 -0.52
CA LYS A 128 -15.62 9.69 -0.53
C LYS A 128 -14.88 10.17 -1.78
N ARG A 129 -15.46 11.15 -2.48
CA ARG A 129 -14.83 11.78 -3.66
C ARG A 129 -13.99 13.00 -3.28
N ASP A 130 -14.58 13.91 -2.52
CA ASP A 130 -13.99 15.23 -2.26
C ASP A 130 -13.73 15.52 -0.77
N ASP A 131 -14.44 14.86 0.14
CA ASP A 131 -14.40 15.10 1.59
C ASP A 131 -13.50 14.10 2.34
N VAL A 132 -12.26 13.94 1.89
CA VAL A 132 -11.28 13.06 2.53
C VAL A 132 -10.70 13.76 3.76
N PRO A 133 -10.62 13.10 4.93
CA PRO A 133 -9.99 13.70 6.10
C PRO A 133 -8.51 14.07 5.82
N PRO A 134 -7.96 15.10 6.48
CA PRO A 134 -6.54 15.42 6.39
C PRO A 134 -5.67 14.20 6.72
N ILE A 135 -4.66 13.94 5.90
CA ILE A 135 -3.79 12.77 6.04
C ILE A 135 -2.56 13.14 6.85
N ASP A 136 -2.34 12.44 7.96
CA ASP A 136 -1.15 12.61 8.81
C ASP A 136 0.04 11.82 8.26
N LEU A 137 -0.23 10.59 7.80
CA LEU A 137 0.79 9.67 7.29
C LEU A 137 0.35 9.02 5.97
N LYS A 138 1.23 9.06 4.97
CA LYS A 138 1.05 8.35 3.70
C LYS A 138 2.03 7.20 3.58
N VAL A 139 1.51 5.99 3.45
CA VAL A 139 2.27 4.77 3.18
C VAL A 139 2.35 4.58 1.66
N ALA A 140 3.55 4.80 1.10
CA ALA A 140 3.82 4.62 -0.32
C ALA A 140 4.48 3.28 -0.60
N GLY A 141 4.00 2.58 -1.63
CA GLY A 141 4.64 1.36 -2.11
C GLY A 141 5.61 1.68 -3.24
N SER A 142 6.77 1.04 -3.21
CA SER A 142 7.75 1.11 -4.29
C SER A 142 8.28 -0.29 -4.58
N VAL A 143 8.81 -0.47 -5.79
CA VAL A 143 9.59 -1.66 -6.14
C VAL A 143 11.01 -1.57 -5.58
N ALA A 144 11.60 -0.37 -5.56
CA ALA A 144 12.95 -0.10 -5.06
C ALA A 144 13.05 1.30 -4.43
N VAL A 145 13.97 1.48 -3.50
CA VAL A 145 14.32 2.76 -2.82
C VAL A 145 15.83 2.79 -2.57
N ASP A 146 16.40 3.99 -2.41
CA ASP A 146 17.83 4.25 -2.13
C ASP A 146 18.05 5.12 -0.88
#